data_AF-A0AAX6S7C5-F1
#
_entry.id   AF-A0AAX6S7C5-F1
#
_cell.length_a   1.000
_cell.length_b   1.000
_cell.length_c   1.000
_cell.angle_alpha   90.00
_cell.angle_beta   90.00
_cell.angle_gamma   90.00
#
_symmetry.space_group_name_H-M   'P 1'
#
loop_
_entity.id
_entity.type
_entity.pdbx_description
1 polymer ?
#
loop_
_entity_poly.entity_id
_entity_poly.type
_entity_poly.pdbx_seq_one_letter_code
_entity_poly.pdbx_strand_id
1 'polypeptide(L)'
;MQFLHQVVLNNNPLTTIEDPSFFKLPALKHLDLGSTHVPPAVLENILTMTLELQKLILPSHMACCPCQIKSDIELVCPTVKLHCDGTCLSNTMQCHESPEKSESPW
;
A
#
# COMPACT_ATOMS: atom_id res chain seq x y z
N MET A 1 -19.40 14.59 14.58
CA MET A 1 -18.31 15.05 13.68
C MET A 1 -17.16 14.06 13.79
N GLN A 2 -16.68 13.50 12.67
CA GLN A 2 -15.50 12.64 12.65
C GLN A 2 -14.35 13.45 12.02
N PHE A 3 -13.24 13.57 12.76
CA PHE A 3 -12.15 14.52 12.46
C PHE A 3 -10.79 13.84 12.27
N LEU A 4 -10.74 12.52 12.20
CA LEU A 4 -9.47 11.81 12.14
C LEU A 4 -8.90 11.89 10.72
N HIS A 5 -8.06 12.89 10.50
CA HIS A 5 -7.47 13.17 9.18
C HIS A 5 -6.14 12.48 8.95
N GLN A 6 -5.42 12.15 10.01
CA GLN A 6 -4.10 11.55 9.95
C GLN A 6 -3.98 10.43 10.99
N VAL A 7 -3.44 9.30 10.54
CA VAL A 7 -3.11 8.15 11.37
C VAL A 7 -1.67 7.75 11.05
N VAL A 8 -0.83 7.66 12.08
CA VAL A 8 0.57 7.24 11.98
C VAL A 8 0.76 5.98 12.81
N LEU A 9 0.98 4.86 12.13
CA LEU A 9 1.22 3.53 12.70
C LEU A 9 2.66 3.03 12.43
N ASN A 10 3.50 3.87 11.83
CA ASN A 10 4.91 3.59 11.59
C ASN A 10 5.64 3.08 12.85
N ASN A 11 6.60 2.17 12.66
CA ASN A 11 7.40 1.54 13.73
C ASN A 11 6.58 0.79 14.78
N ASN A 12 5.43 0.23 14.38
CA ASN A 12 4.69 -0.70 15.20
C ASN A 12 4.84 -2.12 14.65
N PRO A 13 4.86 -3.14 15.52
CA PRO A 13 4.89 -4.55 15.12
C PRO A 13 3.51 -5.02 14.59
N LEU A 14 2.84 -4.15 13.83
CA LEU A 14 1.50 -4.36 13.31
C LEU A 14 1.56 -5.38 12.17
N THR A 15 0.82 -6.48 12.31
CA THR A 15 0.75 -7.57 11.34
C THR A 15 -0.63 -7.72 10.71
N THR A 16 -1.67 -7.09 11.27
CA THR A 16 -3.05 -7.16 10.77
C THR A 16 -3.83 -5.92 11.17
N ILE A 17 -4.93 -5.66 10.46
CA ILE A 17 -5.98 -4.71 10.82
C ILE A 17 -7.31 -5.46 10.67
N GLU A 18 -7.89 -5.86 11.80
CA GLU A 18 -9.06 -6.75 11.82
C GLU A 18 -10.37 -6.03 11.52
N ASP A 19 -10.50 -4.77 11.95
CA ASP A 19 -11.75 -4.01 11.83
C ASP A 19 -11.80 -3.28 10.47
N PRO A 20 -12.73 -3.66 9.56
CA PRO A 20 -12.85 -3.02 8.25
C PRO A 20 -13.31 -1.56 8.31
N SER A 21 -13.87 -1.12 9.44
CA SER A 21 -14.27 0.28 9.63
C SER A 21 -13.09 1.24 9.60
N PHE A 22 -11.89 0.76 9.91
CA PHE A 22 -10.65 1.53 9.80
C PHE A 22 -10.41 2.05 8.38
N PHE A 23 -10.68 1.23 7.36
CA PHE A 23 -10.53 1.61 5.96
C PHE A 23 -11.67 2.50 5.44
N LYS A 24 -12.69 2.76 6.26
CA LYS A 24 -13.86 3.59 5.93
C LYS A 24 -13.90 4.89 6.73
N LEU A 25 -12.80 5.27 7.37
CA LEU A 25 -12.71 6.52 8.12
C LEU A 25 -12.94 7.71 7.16
N PRO A 26 -14.08 8.43 7.28
CA PRO A 26 -14.59 9.29 6.20
C PRO A 26 -13.83 10.62 6.05
N ALA A 27 -12.91 10.94 6.96
CA ALA A 27 -12.08 12.14 6.89
C ALA A 27 -10.58 11.81 6.78
N LEU A 28 -10.21 10.53 6.69
CA LEU A 28 -8.81 10.11 6.70
C LEU A 28 -8.13 10.46 5.39
N LYS A 29 -7.12 11.32 5.46
CA LYS A 29 -6.35 11.81 4.32
C LYS A 29 -4.92 11.30 4.31
N HIS A 30 -4.37 10.97 5.48
CA HIS A 30 -2.98 10.57 5.64
C HIS A 30 -2.89 9.31 6.49
N LEU A 31 -2.28 8.26 5.93
CA LEU A 31 -2.01 7.01 6.63
C LEU A 31 -0.53 6.65 6.48
N ASP A 32 0.17 6.49 7.60
CA ASP A 32 1.56 6.05 7.59
C ASP A 32 1.68 4.64 8.20
N LEU A 33 1.98 3.66 7.34
CA LEU A 33 2.21 2.26 7.70
C LEU A 33 3.70 1.85 7.60
N GLY A 34 4.64 2.79 7.59
CA GLY A 34 6.06 2.59 7.26
C GLY A 34 6.72 1.30 7.79
N SER A 35 7.45 1.35 8.88
CA SER A 35 8.10 0.17 9.50
C SER A 35 7.07 -0.73 10.20
N THR A 36 6.10 -1.27 9.45
CA THR A 36 5.13 -2.29 9.89
C THR A 36 5.27 -3.57 9.08
N HIS A 37 4.53 -4.61 9.48
CA HIS A 37 4.54 -5.95 8.89
C HIS A 37 3.16 -6.38 8.38
N VAL A 38 2.28 -5.42 8.09
CA VAL A 38 0.94 -5.72 7.55
C VAL A 38 1.07 -6.36 6.16
N PRO A 39 0.22 -7.35 5.80
CA PRO A 39 0.30 -8.06 4.52
C PRO A 39 -0.33 -7.26 3.36
N PRO A 40 -0.08 -7.64 2.09
CA PRO A 40 -0.60 -6.91 0.92
C PRO A 40 -2.12 -6.77 0.90
N ALA A 41 -2.85 -7.74 1.48
CA ALA A 41 -4.30 -7.68 1.64
C ALA A 41 -4.78 -6.42 2.39
N VAL A 42 -3.99 -5.91 3.35
CA VAL A 42 -4.31 -4.65 4.05
C VAL A 42 -4.19 -3.46 3.10
N LEU A 43 -3.19 -3.46 2.21
CA LEU A 43 -3.02 -2.43 1.20
C LEU A 43 -4.16 -2.44 0.18
N GLU A 44 -4.58 -3.63 -0.27
CA GLU A 44 -5.75 -3.79 -1.15
C GLU A 44 -7.01 -3.19 -0.52
N ASN A 45 -7.27 -3.48 0.76
CA ASN A 45 -8.41 -2.91 1.49
C ASN A 45 -8.31 -1.38 1.62
N ILE A 46 -7.13 -0.83 1.89
CA ILE A 46 -6.92 0.62 1.94
C ILE A 46 -7.27 1.23 0.58
N LEU A 47 -6.60 0.78 -0.49
CA LEU A 47 -6.76 1.35 -1.83
C LEU A 47 -8.19 1.23 -2.38
N THR A 48 -8.93 0.19 -1.99
CA THR A 48 -10.31 -0.03 -2.45
C THR A 48 -11.37 0.67 -1.61
N MET A 49 -11.08 0.99 -0.35
CA MET A 49 -12.11 1.46 0.60
C MET A 49 -11.89 2.90 1.09
N THR A 50 -10.66 3.43 1.10
CA THR A 50 -10.38 4.78 1.60
C THR A 50 -10.50 5.84 0.50
N LEU A 51 -11.72 6.35 0.27
CA LEU A 51 -12.02 7.28 -0.83
C LEU A 51 -11.39 8.68 -0.70
N GLU A 52 -11.12 9.13 0.53
CA GLU A 52 -10.60 10.48 0.83
C GLU A 52 -9.07 10.49 1.04
N LEU A 53 -8.40 9.34 0.89
CA LEU A 53 -6.99 9.21 1.19
C LEU A 53 -6.14 9.97 0.15
N GLN A 54 -5.26 10.83 0.63
CA GLN A 54 -4.39 11.67 -0.19
C GLN A 54 -2.92 11.22 -0.10
N LYS A 55 -2.52 10.63 1.03
CA LYS A 55 -1.16 10.16 1.26
C LYS A 55 -1.15 8.83 2.00
N LEU A 56 -0.45 7.86 1.42
CA LEU A 56 -0.17 6.56 2.01
C LEU A 56 1.33 6.33 2.04
N ILE A 57 1.90 6.07 3.23
CA ILE A 57 3.26 5.54 3.35
C ILE A 57 3.16 4.02 3.44
N LEU A 58 3.75 3.33 2.46
CA LEU A 58 3.72 1.87 2.38
C LEU A 58 4.65 1.22 3.40
N PRO A 59 4.38 -0.03 3.79
CA PRO A 59 5.32 -0.83 4.54
C PRO A 59 6.69 -0.91 3.85
N SER A 60 7.78 -0.73 4.60
CA SER A 60 9.14 -0.67 4.03
C SER A 60 9.51 -1.92 3.23
N HIS A 61 9.08 -3.09 3.70
CA HIS A 61 9.31 -4.38 3.06
C HIS A 61 8.51 -4.58 1.75
N MET A 62 7.52 -3.73 1.46
CA MET A 62 6.73 -3.74 0.22
C MET A 62 7.08 -2.62 -0.74
N ALA A 63 7.75 -1.56 -0.27
CA ALA A 63 7.92 -0.33 -1.04
C ALA A 63 8.76 -0.52 -2.32
N CYS A 64 9.69 -1.46 -2.34
CA CYS A 64 10.66 -1.55 -3.44
C CYS A 64 10.06 -2.00 -4.77
N CYS A 65 9.12 -2.94 -4.79
CA CYS A 65 8.56 -3.37 -6.07
C CYS A 65 7.70 -2.31 -6.77
N PRO A 66 6.73 -1.68 -6.10
CA PRO A 66 5.99 -0.54 -6.65
C PRO A 66 6.92 0.58 -7.14
N CYS A 67 8.06 0.80 -6.48
CA CYS A 67 9.05 1.78 -6.92
C CYS A 67 9.80 1.39 -8.20
N GLN A 68 10.06 0.10 -8.44
CA GLN A 68 10.68 -0.36 -9.69
C GLN A 68 9.74 -0.19 -10.90
N ILE A 69 8.45 -0.46 -10.73
CA ILE A 69 7.42 -0.35 -11.79
C ILE A 69 6.65 0.98 -11.73
N LYS A 70 7.23 2.00 -11.11
CA LYS A 70 6.59 3.30 -10.88
C LYS A 70 5.98 3.89 -12.14
N SER A 71 6.72 3.90 -13.24
CA SER A 71 6.28 4.49 -14.50
C SER A 71 5.03 3.81 -15.06
N ASP A 72 4.94 2.48 -14.93
CA ASP A 72 3.81 1.70 -15.42
C ASP A 72 2.56 1.96 -14.57
N ILE A 73 2.72 2.00 -13.24
CA ILE A 73 1.64 2.36 -12.32
C ILE A 73 1.11 3.77 -12.60
N GLU A 74 2.00 4.76 -12.74
CA GLU A 74 1.58 6.14 -13.00
C GLU A 74 1.02 6.35 -14.41
N LEU A 75 1.33 5.46 -15.36
CA LEU A 75 0.74 5.47 -16.70
C LEU A 75 -0.69 4.92 -16.67
N VAL A 76 -0.91 3.78 -16.00
CA VAL A 76 -2.23 3.14 -15.88
C VAL A 76 -3.15 3.92 -14.93
N CYS A 77 -2.59 4.49 -13.86
CA CYS A 77 -3.30 5.26 -12.84
C CYS A 77 -2.70 6.67 -12.70
N PRO A 78 -3.02 7.62 -13.59
CA PRO A 78 -2.41 8.97 -13.61
C PRO A 78 -2.62 9.80 -12.34
N THR A 79 -3.65 9.48 -11.56
CA THR A 79 -3.99 10.13 -10.30
C THR A 79 -3.09 9.69 -9.14
N VAL A 80 -2.43 8.54 -9.27
CA VAL A 80 -1.47 8.03 -8.29
C VAL A 80 -0.09 8.58 -8.64
N LYS A 81 0.60 9.13 -7.65
CA LYS A 81 2.00 9.55 -7.75
C LYS A 81 2.84 8.85 -6.70
N LEU A 82 3.83 8.08 -7.14
CA LEU A 82 4.70 7.33 -6.24
C LEU A 82 5.95 8.14 -5.92
N HIS A 83 6.14 8.41 -4.64
CA HIS A 83 7.39 8.96 -4.12
C HIS A 83 8.24 7.82 -3.58
N CYS A 84 9.44 7.66 -4.14
CA CYS A 84 10.35 6.58 -3.82
C CYS A 84 11.65 7.17 -3.31
N ASP A 85 11.96 6.89 -2.04
CA ASP A 85 13.27 7.21 -1.47
C ASP A 85 14.29 6.18 -1.97
N GLY A 86 15.50 6.64 -2.30
CA GLY A 86 16.50 5.91 -3.11
C GLY A 86 17.15 4.67 -2.47
N THR A 87 16.52 4.00 -1.51
CA THR A 87 17.08 2.88 -0.74
C THR A 87 16.75 1.50 -1.31
N CYS A 88 16.03 1.42 -2.43
CA CYS A 88 15.72 0.14 -3.06
C CYS A 88 16.91 -0.34 -3.91
N LEU A 89 17.67 -1.31 -3.38
CA LEU A 89 18.76 -1.95 -4.09
C LEU A 89 18.21 -2.76 -5.28
N SER A 90 18.40 -2.24 -6.48
CA SER A 90 17.84 -2.73 -7.75
C SER A 90 18.31 -4.12 -8.21
N ASN A 91 19.19 -4.80 -7.46
CA ASN A 91 20.04 -5.86 -8.03
C ASN A 91 19.68 -7.31 -7.65
N THR A 92 18.55 -7.60 -7.00
CA THR A 92 18.32 -9.01 -6.57
C THR A 92 16.90 -9.56 -6.71
N MET A 93 15.88 -8.75 -6.94
CA MET A 93 14.54 -9.25 -7.21
C MET A 93 13.90 -8.43 -8.31
N GLN A 94 13.88 -9.01 -9.50
CA GLN A 94 12.93 -8.64 -10.52
C GLN A 94 11.55 -8.79 -9.88
N CYS A 95 10.74 -7.74 -9.92
CA CYS A 95 9.35 -7.82 -9.47
C CYS A 95 8.62 -8.74 -10.44
N HIS A 96 8.71 -10.04 -10.20
CA HIS A 96 8.05 -11.06 -10.98
C HIS A 96 6.56 -10.91 -10.76
N GLU A 97 5.82 -10.87 -11.86
CA GLU A 97 4.40 -11.17 -11.83
C GLU A 97 4.23 -12.54 -11.14
N SER A 98 3.40 -12.57 -10.11
CA SER A 98 2.95 -13.84 -9.56
C SER A 98 2.39 -14.65 -10.73
N PRO A 99 2.77 -15.92 -10.92
CA PRO A 99 2.14 -16.73 -11.95
C PRO A 99 0.64 -16.69 -11.67
N GLU A 100 -0.13 -16.28 -12.68
CA GLU A 100 -1.59 -16.43 -12.65
C GLU A 100 -1.86 -17.84 -12.13
N LYS A 101 -2.62 -17.94 -11.04
CA LYS A 101 -3.27 -19.21 -10.72
C LYS A 101 -4.15 -19.49 -11.92
N SER A 102 -3.65 -20.28 -12.87
CA SER A 102 -4.47 -20.90 -13.88
C SER A 102 -5.59 -21.60 -13.11
N GLU A 103 -6.81 -21.11 -13.28
CA GLU A 103 -8.01 -21.86 -12.94
C GLU A 103 -7.83 -23.26 -13.52
N SER A 104 -7.57 -24.22 -12.64
CA SER A 104 -7.46 -25.61 -13.02
C SER A 104 -8.87 -26.08 -13.37
N PRO A 105 -9.11 -26.59 -14.59
CA PRO A 105 -10.39 -27.15 -14.98
C PRO A 105 -10.46 -28.61 -14.50
N TRP A 106 -10.64 -28.81 -13.20
CA TRP A 106 -11.10 -30.08 -12.62
C TRP A 106 -12.00 -29.80 -11.42
#